data_AF-A0AAU5X428-F1
#
_entry.id   AF-A0AAU5X428-F1
#
_cell.length_a   1.000
_cell.length_b   1.000
_cell.length_c   1.000
_cell.angle_alpha   90.00
_cell.angle_beta   90.00
_cell.angle_gamma   90.00
#
_symmetry.space_group_name_H-M   'P 1'
#
loop_
_entity.id
_entity.type
_entity.pdbx_description
1 polymer ?
#
loop_
_entity_poly.entity_id
_entity_poly.type
_entity_poly.pdbx_seq_one_letter_code
_entity_poly.pdbx_strand_id
1 'polypeptide(L)'
;MIVLVVVAVVIFLGGGVVGWAVGSNGHKSAPAAPTPSPWPDNADVSVYLCSKTASSAKCNGIDATPDQKRQIESELRRMPQIQWVHFLNRQQVYEQARKLFKNSPSIGELRYEDFPDAFRVKLKDPKQYRAVVAQIQNRPGVDQVVSRFAAPTP
;
A
#
# COMPACT_ATOMS: atom_id res chain seq x y z
N MET A 1 -38.03 -5.82 16.78
CA MET A 1 -37.71 -5.13 15.50
C MET A 1 -36.97 -6.13 14.62
N ILE A 2 -37.72 -6.81 13.75
CA ILE A 2 -37.21 -7.81 12.81
C ILE A 2 -37.15 -7.10 11.46
N VAL A 3 -35.95 -6.76 10.99
CA VAL A 3 -35.78 -6.13 9.67
C VAL A 3 -35.70 -7.26 8.63
N LEU A 4 -36.77 -7.34 7.85
CA LEU A 4 -37.02 -8.29 6.77
C LEU A 4 -35.88 -8.30 5.74
N VAL A 5 -35.19 -9.44 5.66
CA VAL A 5 -34.42 -9.85 4.49
C VAL A 5 -35.43 -10.30 3.43
N VAL A 6 -35.76 -9.42 2.47
CA VAL A 6 -36.69 -9.76 1.39
C VAL A 6 -35.92 -10.52 0.31
N VAL A 7 -36.11 -11.83 0.32
CA VAL A 7 -35.69 -12.78 -0.72
C VAL A 7 -36.95 -13.31 -1.41
N ALA A 8 -36.85 -13.46 -2.75
CA ALA A 8 -37.78 -14.15 -3.65
C ALA A 8 -39.01 -13.32 -4.12
N VAL A 9 -39.58 -13.48 -5.31
CA VAL A 9 -39.60 -14.58 -6.29
C VAL A 9 -39.73 -13.96 -7.69
N VAL A 10 -38.97 -14.46 -8.66
CA VAL A 10 -39.13 -14.13 -10.08
C VAL A 10 -40.33 -14.90 -10.64
N ILE A 11 -41.37 -14.20 -11.08
CA ILE A 11 -42.45 -14.80 -11.88
C ILE A 11 -42.20 -14.44 -13.34
N PHE A 12 -41.67 -15.41 -14.08
CA PHE A 12 -41.58 -15.38 -15.53
C PHE A 12 -42.99 -15.53 -16.12
N LEU A 13 -43.49 -14.49 -16.78
CA LEU A 13 -44.51 -14.64 -17.82
C LEU A 13 -43.79 -14.66 -19.16
N GLY A 14 -43.85 -15.82 -19.80
CA GLY A 14 -43.11 -16.16 -21.00
C GLY A 14 -43.45 -15.32 -22.23
N GLY A 15 -42.46 -15.25 -23.11
CA GLY A 15 -42.54 -14.76 -24.49
C GLY A 15 -41.20 -15.06 -25.14
N GLY A 16 -41.07 -16.24 -25.74
CA GLY A 16 -39.79 -16.85 -26.08
C GLY A 16 -39.07 -16.26 -27.29
N VAL A 17 -37.75 -16.52 -27.34
CA VAL A 17 -37.02 -16.86 -28.56
C VAL A 17 -35.95 -17.89 -28.19
N VAL A 18 -35.96 -18.99 -28.96
CA VAL A 18 -35.05 -20.12 -28.86
C VAL A 18 -33.71 -19.72 -29.48
N GLY A 19 -32.64 -19.80 -28.70
CA GLY A 19 -31.26 -19.64 -29.18
C GLY A 19 -30.32 -20.42 -28.27
N TRP A 20 -30.10 -21.69 -28.61
CA TRP A 20 -29.09 -22.52 -27.97
C TRP A 20 -27.71 -22.09 -28.47
N ALA A 21 -27.04 -21.24 -27.70
CA ALA A 21 -25.59 -21.10 -27.72
C ALA A 21 -25.12 -21.03 -26.26
N VAL A 22 -24.60 -22.16 -25.78
CA VAL A 22 -23.80 -22.25 -24.56
C VAL A 22 -22.53 -21.44 -24.82
N GLY A 23 -22.60 -20.14 -24.53
CA GLY A 23 -21.48 -19.24 -24.44
C GLY A 23 -21.42 -18.72 -23.02
N SER A 24 -20.41 -19.14 -22.28
CA SER A 24 -20.06 -18.66 -20.96
C SER A 24 -19.99 -17.14 -20.97
N ASN A 25 -21.06 -16.47 -20.53
CA ASN A 25 -21.06 -15.03 -20.28
C ASN A 25 -20.21 -14.77 -19.04
N GLY A 26 -18.89 -14.85 -19.25
CA GLY A 26 -17.89 -14.37 -18.33
C GLY A 26 -18.27 -12.96 -17.95
N HIS A 27 -18.72 -12.78 -16.72
CA HIS A 27 -18.73 -11.50 -16.05
C HIS A 27 -17.26 -11.10 -15.96
N LYS A 28 -16.73 -10.49 -17.02
CA LYS A 28 -15.48 -9.74 -16.93
C LYS A 28 -15.83 -8.58 -16.01
N SER A 29 -15.71 -8.79 -14.71
CA SER A 29 -15.49 -7.70 -13.78
C SER A 29 -14.34 -6.92 -14.39
N ALA A 30 -14.65 -5.75 -14.97
CA ALA A 30 -13.61 -4.78 -15.24
C ALA A 30 -12.81 -4.69 -13.94
N PRO A 31 -11.47 -4.75 -13.97
CA PRO A 31 -10.70 -4.53 -12.76
C PRO A 31 -11.22 -3.20 -12.20
N ALA A 32 -11.66 -3.23 -10.95
CA ALA A 32 -12.13 -2.04 -10.27
C ALA A 32 -11.14 -0.92 -10.60
N ALA A 33 -11.64 0.19 -11.15
CA ALA A 33 -10.80 1.35 -11.43
C ALA A 33 -9.95 1.59 -10.18
N PRO A 34 -8.61 1.80 -10.32
CA PRO A 34 -7.78 1.99 -9.16
C PRO A 34 -8.42 3.09 -8.32
N THR A 35 -8.83 2.72 -7.11
CA THR A 35 -9.19 3.73 -6.11
C THR A 35 -8.03 4.71 -6.08
N PRO A 36 -8.26 6.04 -6.03
CA PRO A 36 -7.17 6.99 -5.93
C PRO A 36 -6.36 6.61 -4.71
N SER A 37 -5.26 5.90 -4.92
CA SER A 37 -4.38 5.56 -3.85
C SER A 37 -3.56 6.82 -3.67
N PRO A 38 -3.53 7.36 -2.44
CA PRO A 38 -2.82 8.60 -2.20
C PRO A 38 -1.29 8.40 -2.16
N TRP A 39 -0.88 7.15 -2.34
CA TRP A 39 0.46 6.72 -2.65
C TRP A 39 0.67 6.93 -4.15
N PRO A 40 1.86 7.34 -4.61
CA PRO A 40 2.16 7.20 -6.03
C PRO A 40 1.99 5.71 -6.36
N ASP A 41 0.98 5.39 -7.19
CA ASP A 41 0.55 4.03 -7.52
C ASP A 41 1.67 3.19 -8.18
N ASN A 42 2.77 3.84 -8.47
CA ASN A 42 3.93 3.33 -9.15
C ASN A 42 5.19 3.26 -8.28
N ALA A 43 5.14 3.57 -6.98
CA ALA A 43 6.32 3.42 -6.10
C ALA A 43 6.81 1.96 -6.12
N ASP A 44 8.09 1.76 -6.41
CA ASP A 44 8.68 0.43 -6.55
C ASP A 44 9.23 -0.08 -5.22
N VAL A 45 9.74 0.84 -4.40
CA VAL A 45 10.37 0.56 -3.10
C VAL A 45 9.77 1.50 -2.04
N SER A 46 9.48 0.94 -0.87
CA SER A 46 9.07 1.66 0.34
C SER A 46 10.12 1.45 1.42
N VAL A 47 10.68 2.55 1.90
CA VAL A 47 11.62 2.56 3.03
C VAL A 47 10.85 3.01 4.26
N TYR A 48 10.53 2.07 5.15
CA TYR A 48 9.90 2.35 6.43
C TYR A 48 10.97 2.79 7.43
N LEU A 49 10.68 3.89 8.13
CA LEU A 49 11.59 4.45 9.12
C LEU A 49 11.28 3.91 10.50
N CYS A 50 12.31 3.88 11.34
CA CYS A 50 12.15 3.54 12.74
C CYS A 50 11.08 4.42 13.39
N SER A 51 10.18 3.77 14.14
CA SER A 51 9.16 4.40 14.96
C SER A 51 9.13 3.75 16.34
N LYS A 52 8.41 4.38 17.29
CA LYS A 52 8.13 3.78 18.60
C LYS A 52 7.37 2.45 18.52
N THR A 53 6.64 2.24 17.44
CA THR A 53 5.84 1.05 17.16
C THR A 53 6.59 0.02 16.29
N ALA A 54 7.81 0.33 15.85
CA ALA A 54 8.62 -0.59 15.07
C ALA A 54 8.97 -1.82 15.92
N SER A 55 8.64 -3.02 15.42
CA SER A 55 8.91 -4.29 16.09
C SER A 55 10.34 -4.80 15.87
N SER A 56 11.12 -4.14 15.01
CA SER A 56 12.49 -4.55 14.74
C SER A 56 13.45 -4.19 15.87
N ALA A 57 14.30 -5.14 16.24
CA ALA A 57 15.36 -4.94 17.22
C ALA A 57 16.35 -3.83 16.83
N LYS A 58 16.43 -3.46 15.54
CA LYS A 58 17.32 -2.41 15.03
C LYS A 58 16.89 -1.01 15.47
N CYS A 59 15.58 -0.79 15.66
CA CYS A 59 15.03 0.53 15.94
C CYS A 59 14.97 0.87 17.43
N ASN A 60 15.12 -0.11 18.33
CA ASN A 60 15.07 0.06 19.79
C ASN A 60 13.81 0.82 20.29
N GLY A 61 12.71 0.79 19.53
CA GLY A 61 11.49 1.55 19.86
C GLY A 61 11.66 3.08 19.83
N ILE A 62 12.61 3.60 19.05
CA ILE A 62 12.87 5.04 18.93
C ILE A 62 12.52 5.51 17.51
N ASP A 63 11.88 6.68 17.42
CA ASP A 63 11.61 7.33 16.13
C ASP A 63 12.92 7.76 15.45
N ALA A 64 13.00 7.62 14.13
CA ALA A 64 14.13 8.13 13.36
C ALA A 64 14.31 9.65 13.61
N THR A 65 15.54 10.05 13.91
CA THR A 65 15.89 11.46 14.16
C THR A 65 15.76 12.29 12.87
N PRO A 66 15.53 13.61 12.97
CA PRO A 66 15.50 14.49 11.79
C PRO A 66 16.76 14.38 10.92
N ASP A 67 17.91 14.17 11.54
CA ASP A 67 19.20 14.06 10.84
C ASP A 67 19.30 12.76 10.06
N GLN A 68 18.89 11.64 10.66
CA GLN A 68 18.77 10.35 9.98
C GLN A 68 17.82 10.44 8.78
N LYS A 69 16.65 11.09 8.95
CA LYS A 69 15.69 11.28 7.84
C LYS A 69 16.32 12.05 6.67
N ARG A 70 17.00 13.17 6.95
CA ARG A 70 17.68 13.97 5.92
C ARG A 70 18.80 13.20 5.25
N GLN A 71 19.56 12.40 6.00
CA GLN A 71 20.62 11.57 5.44
C GLN A 71 20.05 10.49 4.51
N ILE A 72 19.03 9.75 4.95
CA ILE A 72 18.36 8.73 4.14
C ILE A 72 17.79 9.36 2.86
N GLU A 73 17.09 10.49 2.97
CA GLU A 73 16.55 11.19 1.81
C GLU A 73 17.66 11.63 0.84
N SER A 74 18.73 12.23 1.35
CA SER A 74 19.87 12.63 0.53
C SER A 74 20.53 11.44 -0.16
N GLU A 75 20.68 10.31 0.52
CA GLU A 75 21.26 9.11 -0.07
C GLU A 75 20.38 8.55 -1.19
N LEU A 76 19.06 8.45 -0.95
CA LEU A 76 18.10 8.04 -1.96
C LEU A 76 18.12 8.97 -3.19
N ARG A 77 18.19 10.29 -2.98
CA ARG A 77 18.23 11.26 -4.08
C ARG A 77 19.53 11.24 -4.89
N ARG A 78 20.65 10.80 -4.29
CA ARG A 78 21.95 10.69 -4.98
C ARG A 78 22.11 9.41 -5.80
N MET A 79 21.23 8.43 -5.62
CA MET A 79 21.31 7.18 -6.35
C MET A 79 20.90 7.36 -7.82
N PRO A 80 21.76 7.01 -8.79
CA PRO A 80 21.44 7.16 -10.20
C PRO A 80 20.27 6.30 -10.66
N GLN A 81 19.99 5.20 -9.96
CA GLN A 81 18.87 4.29 -10.22
C GLN A 81 17.50 4.82 -9.78
N ILE A 82 17.46 5.90 -9.01
CA ILE A 82 16.20 6.47 -8.50
C ILE A 82 15.66 7.51 -9.47
N GLN A 83 14.37 7.38 -9.80
CA GLN A 83 13.64 8.33 -10.64
C GLN A 83 13.06 9.46 -9.80
N TRP A 84 12.39 9.13 -8.69
CA TRP A 84 11.89 10.12 -7.74
C TRP A 84 11.79 9.53 -6.33
N VAL A 85 11.83 10.41 -5.34
CA VAL A 85 11.67 10.11 -3.91
C VAL A 85 10.58 11.01 -3.35
N HIS A 86 9.62 10.41 -2.64
CA HIS A 86 8.55 11.12 -1.96
C HIS A 86 8.59 10.75 -0.47
N PHE A 87 8.76 11.74 0.39
CA PHE A 87 8.63 11.56 1.82
C PHE A 87 7.16 11.56 2.21
N LEU A 88 6.75 10.57 2.97
CA LEU A 88 5.40 10.47 3.49
C LEU A 88 5.46 10.49 5.00
N ASN A 89 4.93 11.57 5.57
CA ASN A 89 4.87 11.71 7.01
C ASN A 89 3.66 10.96 7.59
N ARG A 90 3.79 10.54 8.84
CA ARG A 90 2.78 9.82 9.62
C ARG A 90 1.40 10.48 9.59
N GLN A 91 1.33 11.82 9.63
CA GLN A 91 0.07 12.56 9.56
C GLN A 91 -0.65 12.38 8.23
N GLN A 92 0.08 12.49 7.12
CA GLN A 92 -0.46 12.28 5.77
C GLN A 92 -0.96 10.84 5.62
N VAL A 93 -0.19 9.85 6.09
CA VAL A 93 -0.61 8.44 6.08
C VAL A 93 -1.90 8.26 6.87
N TYR A 94 -1.95 8.81 8.09
CA TYR A 94 -3.08 8.66 9.00
C TYR A 94 -4.36 9.28 8.46
N GLU A 95 -4.30 10.54 8.00
CA GLU A 95 -5.46 11.26 7.47
C GLU A 95 -6.03 10.57 6.22
N GLN A 96 -5.16 10.00 5.40
CA GLN A 96 -5.54 9.28 4.20
C GLN A 96 -6.11 7.89 4.52
N ALA A 97 -5.48 7.14 5.42
CA ALA A 97 -5.99 5.86 5.89
C ALA A 97 -7.41 6.03 6.46
N ARG A 98 -7.64 7.06 7.27
CA ARG A 98 -8.98 7.38 7.79
C ARG A 98 -10.01 7.63 6.69
N LYS A 99 -9.63 8.26 5.57
CA LYS A 99 -10.52 8.48 4.42
C LYS A 99 -10.87 7.17 3.70
N LEU A 100 -9.86 6.32 3.46
CA LEU A 100 -10.03 5.06 2.75
C LEU A 100 -10.84 4.03 3.56
N PHE A 101 -10.64 4.00 4.87
CA PHE A 101 -11.25 3.01 5.75
C PHE A 101 -12.51 3.51 6.46
N LYS A 102 -12.98 4.73 6.16
CA LYS A 102 -14.21 5.31 6.74
C LYS A 102 -15.45 4.42 6.60
N ASN A 103 -15.51 3.61 5.55
CA ASN A 103 -16.64 2.72 5.25
C ASN A 103 -16.33 1.24 5.52
N SER A 104 -15.17 0.92 6.09
CA SER A 104 -14.77 -0.47 6.38
C SER A 104 -14.94 -0.75 7.88
N PRO A 105 -15.95 -1.55 8.28
CA PRO A 105 -16.18 -1.89 9.68
C PRO A 105 -15.05 -2.73 10.31
N SER A 106 -14.10 -3.21 9.49
CA SER A 106 -13.02 -4.11 9.91
C SER A 106 -11.76 -3.38 10.40
N ILE A 107 -11.68 -2.06 10.27
CA ILE A 107 -10.51 -1.29 10.72
C ILE A 107 -10.88 -0.58 12.03
N GLY A 108 -10.87 -1.36 13.10
CA GLY A 108 -10.94 -0.83 14.47
C GLY A 108 -9.79 0.16 14.70
N GLU A 109 -10.11 1.28 15.35
CA GLU A 109 -9.21 2.35 15.80
C GLU A 109 -7.80 2.34 15.21
N LEU A 110 -7.66 2.82 13.97
CA LEU A 110 -6.35 3.23 13.49
C LEU A 110 -5.81 4.31 14.43
N ARG A 111 -4.71 4.03 15.13
CA ARG A 111 -4.06 5.05 15.95
C ARG A 111 -2.97 5.70 15.12
N TYR A 112 -2.79 7.00 15.33
CA TYR A 112 -1.75 7.77 14.65
C TYR A 112 -0.35 7.14 14.81
N GLU A 113 -0.11 6.54 15.98
CA GLU A 113 1.14 5.91 16.39
C GLU A 113 1.49 4.66 15.56
N ASP A 114 0.51 4.01 14.96
CA ASP A 114 0.69 2.75 14.24
C ASP A 114 1.30 2.95 12.85
N PHE A 115 1.41 4.20 12.38
CA PHE A 115 1.94 4.54 11.07
C PHE A 115 3.39 5.06 11.17
N PRO A 116 4.40 4.32 10.70
CA PRO A 116 5.74 4.87 10.57
C PRO A 116 5.81 5.92 9.46
N ASP A 117 6.76 6.84 9.57
CA ASP A 117 7.15 7.66 8.43
C ASP A 117 7.78 6.75 7.36
N ALA A 118 7.60 7.08 6.09
CA ALA A 118 8.14 6.27 5.00
C ALA A 118 8.63 7.11 3.82
N PHE A 119 9.68 6.65 3.15
CA PHE A 119 10.03 7.14 1.82
C PHE A 119 9.48 6.20 0.76
N ARG A 120 8.70 6.76 -0.17
CA ARG A 120 8.25 6.08 -1.38
C ARG A 120 9.24 6.42 -2.50
N VAL A 121 9.74 5.39 -3.16
CA VAL A 121 10.82 5.53 -4.13
C VAL A 121 10.40 4.85 -5.43
N LYS A 122 10.59 5.57 -6.54
CA LYS A 122 10.48 5.02 -7.89
C LYS A 122 11.85 4.78 -8.46
N LEU A 123 12.02 3.61 -9.08
CA LEU A 123 13.25 3.27 -9.77
C LEU A 123 13.12 3.60 -11.25
N LYS A 124 14.23 3.98 -11.87
CA LYS A 124 14.35 4.10 -13.33
C LYS A 124 14.24 2.72 -13.99
N ASP A 125 14.90 1.72 -13.38
CA ASP A 125 14.77 0.32 -13.76
C ASP A 125 14.29 -0.51 -12.55
N PRO A 126 13.08 -1.08 -12.61
CA PRO A 126 12.56 -2.05 -11.64
C PRO A 126 13.53 -3.14 -11.20
N LYS A 127 14.39 -3.64 -12.09
CA LYS A 127 15.31 -4.74 -11.79
C LYS A 127 16.41 -4.34 -10.80
N GLN A 128 16.64 -3.03 -10.63
CA GLN A 128 17.68 -2.49 -9.75
C GLN A 128 17.25 -2.36 -8.29
N TYR A 129 16.05 -2.84 -7.91
CA TYR A 129 15.56 -2.74 -6.54
C TYR A 129 16.51 -3.38 -5.51
N ARG A 130 17.18 -4.49 -5.87
CA ARG A 130 18.10 -5.20 -4.97
C ARG A 130 19.27 -4.33 -4.53
N ALA A 131 19.83 -3.53 -5.45
CA ALA A 131 20.94 -2.63 -5.13
C ALA A 131 20.49 -1.52 -4.16
N VAL A 132 19.30 -0.94 -4.39
CA VAL A 132 18.72 0.09 -3.52
C VAL A 132 18.43 -0.46 -2.13
N VAL A 133 17.80 -1.63 -2.06
CA VAL A 133 17.51 -2.33 -0.80
C VAL A 133 18.80 -2.59 -0.02
N ALA A 134 19.80 -3.20 -0.66
CA ALA A 134 21.07 -3.51 -0.01
C ALA A 134 21.80 -2.27 0.55
N GLN A 135 21.71 -1.14 -0.15
CA GLN A 135 22.35 0.11 0.25
C GLN A 135 21.62 0.82 1.41
N ILE A 136 20.29 0.71 1.47
CA ILE A 136 19.46 1.46 2.43
C ILE A 136 19.05 0.65 3.67
N GLN A 137 18.85 -0.67 3.54
CA GLN A 137 18.26 -1.51 4.61
C GLN A 137 19.04 -1.55 5.93
N ASN A 138 20.31 -1.14 5.91
CA ASN A 138 21.20 -1.13 7.07
C ASN A 138 21.56 0.30 7.51
N ARG A 139 20.84 1.32 7.01
CA ARG A 139 21.08 2.70 7.43
C ARG A 139 20.44 2.98 8.78
N PRO A 140 21.11 3.80 9.64
CA PRO A 140 20.51 4.24 10.89
C PRO A 140 19.17 4.94 10.67
N GLY A 141 18.14 4.55 11.41
CA GLY A 141 16.79 5.09 11.29
C GLY A 141 15.90 4.40 10.24
N VAL A 142 16.40 3.38 9.55
CA VAL A 142 15.59 2.50 8.67
C VAL A 142 15.15 1.27 9.43
N ASP A 143 13.86 0.98 9.40
CA ASP A 143 13.26 -0.21 9.97
C ASP A 143 13.28 -1.36 8.93
N GLN A 144 12.55 -1.16 7.84
CA GLN A 144 12.38 -2.15 6.79
C GLN A 144 12.37 -1.49 5.41
N VAL A 145 12.90 -2.18 4.42
CA VAL A 145 12.76 -1.80 3.01
C VAL A 145 11.93 -2.87 2.30
N VAL A 146 10.76 -2.49 1.81
CA VAL A 146 9.84 -3.37 1.09
C VAL A 146 9.83 -2.97 -0.37
N SER A 147 10.14 -3.92 -1.25
CA SER A 147 9.99 -3.77 -2.69
C SER A 147 8.75 -4.51 -3.14
N ARG A 148 7.94 -3.90 -4.02
CA ARG A 148 6.79 -4.60 -4.63
C ARG A 148 7.20 -5.73 -5.57
N PHE A 149 8.49 -5.79 -5.93
CA PHE A 149 9.07 -6.83 -6.79
C PHE A 149 9.80 -7.93 -6.01
N ALA A 150 10.01 -7.73 -4.70
CA ALA A 150 10.53 -8.79 -3.85
C ALA A 150 9.39 -9.77 -3.56
N ALA A 151 9.64 -11.07 -3.74
CA ALA A 151 8.74 -12.08 -3.21
C ALA A 151 8.68 -11.94 -1.67
N PRO A 152 7.53 -12.20 -1.02
CA PRO A 152 7.49 -12.29 0.44
C PRO A 152 8.48 -13.35 0.88
N THR A 153 9.47 -12.98 1.69
CA THR A 153 10.33 -13.97 2.35
C THR A 153 9.47 -14.73 3.36
N PRO A 154 9.45 -16.08 3.33
CA PRO A 154 8.70 -16.91 4.25
C PRO A 154 9.16 -16.74 5.71
#